data_AF-A0A8H7ZII5-F1
#
_entry.id   AF-A0A8H7ZII5-F1
#
_cell.length_a   1.000
_cell.length_b   1.000
_cell.length_c   1.000
_cell.angle_alpha   90.00
_cell.angle_beta   90.00
_cell.angle_gamma   90.00
#
_symmetry.space_group_name_H-M   'P 1'
#
loop_
_entity.id
_entity.type
_entity.pdbx_description
1 polymer ?
#
loop_
_entity_poly.entity_id
_entity_poly.type
_entity_poly.pdbx_seq_one_letter_code
_entity_poly.pdbx_strand_id
1 'polypeptide(L)'
;MIKGSTATLPSHTMSRISKSIGSSTYDQHNSKSISEKLERQLLEHLDDDVLNVNVLRSNLKAQAAKATEEANMDNHSSSSLSKETITPTIEQEILLQEKSDELADENWHIATEYYKNIDTKAFRQYELACDRVKSFYEEQHAKQTVAYNIQARINFKTKTRDTMTVWQALEKLNKLLDESDPDTELSQISHALQTAEAIRRDGKPRWFQLVGLIHDLGKLLYFYDSRGQWDVVGDTFPVGCKFSKRIIFPDSFKANPDFLNPLYNTKYGIYSKHCGLDKVMLSWGHDEYMFHIAKKYSKLPKEGLAMIRYHSFYPWHQEMAYTYLMDDHDKEMLKAVKAFNQYDLYSKIDREYDVEELKPYYLELIDEFFPDKVIDF
;
A
#
# COMPACT_ATOMS: atom_id res chain seq x y z
N MET A 1 -73.28 -40.22 47.69
CA MET A 1 -71.81 -40.21 47.87
C MET A 1 -71.26 -38.88 47.38
N ILE A 2 -70.63 -38.13 48.31
CA ILE A 2 -69.61 -37.06 48.12
C ILE A 2 -70.09 -35.79 47.36
N LYS A 3 -70.53 -34.75 48.09
CA LYS A 3 -69.83 -33.47 48.43
C LYS A 3 -69.35 -32.69 47.20
N GLY A 4 -69.65 -31.41 46.95
CA GLY A 4 -70.33 -30.35 47.70
C GLY A 4 -69.74 -28.97 47.34
N SER A 5 -70.61 -27.98 47.08
CA SER A 5 -70.50 -26.50 47.24
C SER A 5 -69.37 -25.70 46.55
N THR A 6 -69.59 -24.75 45.61
CA THR A 6 -70.30 -23.42 45.52
C THR A 6 -69.39 -22.20 45.70
N ALA A 7 -69.46 -21.22 44.78
CA ALA A 7 -69.64 -19.75 45.01
C ALA A 7 -69.41 -18.96 43.68
N THR A 8 -70.42 -18.41 43.00
CA THR A 8 -70.99 -17.04 43.04
C THR A 8 -70.02 -15.85 42.89
N LEU A 9 -70.21 -15.08 41.80
CA LEU A 9 -69.70 -13.74 41.48
C LEU A 9 -70.41 -12.64 42.32
N PRO A 10 -69.81 -11.43 42.48
CA PRO A 10 -70.30 -10.29 41.69
C PRO A 10 -69.26 -9.21 41.31
N SER A 11 -69.73 -8.28 40.47
CA SER A 11 -69.11 -7.10 39.83
C SER A 11 -68.51 -6.02 40.75
N HIS A 12 -67.52 -5.26 40.26
CA HIS A 12 -67.36 -3.78 40.40
C HIS A 12 -66.16 -3.29 39.54
N THR A 13 -66.37 -2.41 38.55
CA THR A 13 -66.23 -0.93 38.55
C THR A 13 -64.79 -0.41 38.41
N MET A 14 -64.58 0.41 37.37
CA MET A 14 -63.34 1.11 37.04
C MET A 14 -62.91 2.13 38.11
N SER A 15 -61.59 2.25 38.31
CA SER A 15 -60.94 3.55 38.57
C SER A 15 -59.44 3.48 38.24
N ARG A 16 -58.98 4.49 37.49
CA ARG A 16 -57.60 4.74 37.04
C ARG A 16 -56.69 5.09 38.22
N ILE A 17 -55.50 4.49 38.29
CA ILE A 17 -54.29 5.16 38.80
C ILE A 17 -53.10 4.77 37.91
N SER A 18 -52.59 5.76 37.18
CA SER A 18 -51.37 5.69 36.38
C SER A 18 -50.13 5.64 37.28
N LYS A 19 -49.32 4.58 37.14
CA LYS A 19 -47.92 4.56 37.56
C LYS A 19 -47.05 4.36 36.32
N SER A 20 -46.44 5.44 35.83
CA SER A 20 -45.36 5.36 34.85
C SER A 20 -44.09 4.87 35.56
N ILE A 21 -43.74 3.61 35.35
CA ILE A 21 -42.37 3.14 35.56
C ILE A 21 -41.68 3.35 34.22
N GLY A 22 -40.97 4.47 34.09
CA GLY A 22 -40.01 4.68 33.01
C GLY A 22 -38.82 3.76 33.24
N SER A 23 -38.72 2.67 32.48
CA SER A 23 -37.49 1.90 32.37
C SER A 23 -36.47 2.76 31.61
N SER A 24 -35.42 3.19 32.29
CA SER A 24 -34.23 3.77 31.66
C SER A 24 -33.57 2.72 30.76
N THR A 25 -33.79 2.82 29.46
CA THR A 25 -33.01 2.15 28.41
C THR A 25 -32.03 3.09 27.72
N TYR A 26 -31.85 4.31 28.24
CA TYR A 26 -31.01 5.34 27.62
C TYR A 26 -29.51 5.24 27.99
N ASP A 27 -29.13 4.47 29.01
CA ASP A 27 -27.73 4.42 29.47
C ASP A 27 -26.91 3.21 28.95
N GLN A 28 -27.54 2.16 28.39
CA GLN A 28 -26.78 1.00 27.89
C GLN A 28 -26.24 1.17 26.47
N HIS A 29 -26.88 1.98 25.63
CA HIS A 29 -26.39 2.25 24.27
C HIS A 29 -25.28 3.31 24.24
N ASN A 30 -25.32 4.28 25.16
CA ASN A 30 -24.33 5.35 25.21
C ASN A 30 -23.01 4.87 25.85
N SER A 31 -23.07 4.02 26.89
CA SER A 31 -21.85 3.46 27.50
C SER A 31 -21.09 2.52 26.55
N LYS A 32 -21.80 1.79 25.69
CA LYS A 32 -21.20 0.89 24.70
C LYS A 32 -20.50 1.65 23.57
N SER A 33 -21.13 2.72 23.08
CA SER A 33 -20.55 3.62 22.06
C SER A 33 -19.33 4.39 22.58
N ILE A 34 -19.36 4.84 23.84
CA ILE A 34 -18.22 5.49 24.49
C ILE A 34 -17.08 4.48 24.73
N SER A 35 -17.40 3.24 25.12
CA SER A 35 -16.43 2.16 25.30
C SER A 35 -15.74 1.79 23.97
N GLU A 36 -16.48 1.68 22.87
CA GLU A 36 -15.92 1.37 21.54
C GLU A 36 -15.05 2.50 20.99
N LYS A 37 -15.41 3.76 21.29
CA LYS A 37 -14.59 4.92 20.92
C LYS A 37 -13.31 4.99 21.76
N LEU A 38 -13.40 4.69 23.05
CA LEU A 38 -12.25 4.64 23.94
C LEU A 38 -11.31 3.48 23.60
N GLU A 39 -11.85 2.31 23.22
CA GLU A 39 -11.07 1.17 22.69
C GLU A 39 -10.34 1.53 21.41
N ARG A 40 -10.98 2.26 20.47
CA ARG A 40 -10.31 2.74 19.25
C ARG A 40 -9.18 3.72 19.55
N GLN A 41 -9.39 4.67 20.46
CA GLN A 41 -8.34 5.61 20.88
C GLN A 41 -7.20 4.92 21.63
N LEU A 42 -7.50 3.89 22.43
CA LEU A 42 -6.49 3.06 23.08
C LEU A 42 -5.69 2.23 22.06
N LEU A 43 -6.33 1.71 21.02
CA LEU A 43 -5.66 0.97 19.94
C LEU A 43 -4.77 1.89 19.09
N GLU A 44 -5.20 3.13 18.81
CA GLU A 44 -4.39 4.15 18.13
C GLU A 44 -3.16 4.54 18.97
N HIS A 45 -3.34 4.79 20.27
CA HIS A 45 -2.22 5.08 21.17
C HIS A 45 -1.24 3.91 21.31
N LEU A 46 -1.75 2.68 21.37
CA LEU A 46 -0.91 1.47 21.39
C LEU A 46 -0.15 1.29 20.07
N ASP A 47 -0.74 1.64 18.93
CA ASP A 47 -0.09 1.60 17.62
C ASP A 47 1.09 2.60 17.56
N ASP A 48 0.88 3.83 18.05
CA ASP A 48 1.94 4.85 18.12
C ASP A 48 3.05 4.45 19.11
N ASP A 49 2.69 3.90 20.27
CA ASP A 49 3.64 3.47 21.29
C ASP A 49 4.49 2.28 20.82
N VAL A 50 3.90 1.32 20.10
CA VAL A 50 4.64 0.17 19.53
C VAL A 50 5.59 0.64 18.43
N LEU A 51 5.18 1.58 17.58
CA LEU A 51 6.06 2.19 16.58
C LEU A 51 7.23 2.92 17.26
N ASN A 52 6.95 3.70 18.30
CA ASN A 52 7.97 4.44 19.06
C ASN A 52 8.97 3.50 19.77
N VAL A 53 8.50 2.41 20.37
CA VAL A 53 9.36 1.40 21.01
C VAL A 53 10.26 0.70 19.99
N ASN A 54 9.74 0.39 18.80
CA ASN A 54 10.54 -0.21 17.74
C ASN A 54 11.59 0.75 17.17
N VAL A 55 11.24 2.03 17.01
CA VAL A 55 12.19 3.10 16.63
C VAL A 55 13.29 3.26 17.69
N LEU A 56 12.92 3.30 18.98
CA LEU A 56 13.88 3.35 20.09
C LEU A 56 14.81 2.14 20.09
N ARG A 57 14.30 0.94 19.84
CA ARG A 57 15.10 -0.29 19.76
C ARG A 57 16.08 -0.26 18.59
N SER A 58 15.67 0.24 17.43
CA SER A 58 16.55 0.41 16.27
C SER A 58 17.63 1.46 16.53
N ASN A 59 17.27 2.60 17.13
CA ASN A 59 18.22 3.66 17.51
C ASN A 59 19.26 3.15 18.52
N LEU A 60 18.85 2.35 19.51
CA LEU A 60 19.76 1.73 20.47
C LEU A 60 20.71 0.72 19.81
N LYS A 61 20.24 -0.04 18.81
CA LYS A 61 21.10 -0.93 18.01
C LYS A 61 22.09 -0.15 17.14
N ALA A 62 21.66 0.94 16.51
CA ALA A 62 22.52 1.80 15.69
C ALA A 62 23.58 2.53 16.53
N GLN A 63 23.24 2.96 17.75
CA GLN A 63 24.20 3.51 18.71
C GLN A 63 25.21 2.46 19.20
N ALA A 64 24.76 1.23 19.42
CA ALA A 64 25.66 0.12 19.75
C ALA A 64 26.61 -0.24 18.58
N ALA A 65 26.15 -0.11 17.32
CA ALA A 65 26.99 -0.32 16.14
C ALA A 65 28.03 0.80 15.96
N LYS A 66 27.63 2.08 16.09
CA LYS A 66 28.54 3.24 16.01
C LYS A 66 29.63 3.24 17.08
N ALA A 67 29.35 2.74 18.29
CA ALA A 67 30.35 2.57 19.35
C ALA A 67 31.46 1.55 18.99
N THR A 68 31.31 0.80 17.90
CA THR A 68 32.27 -0.21 17.43
C THR A 68 33.06 0.25 16.19
N GLU A 69 32.68 1.36 15.55
CA GLU A 69 33.28 1.83 14.28
C GLU A 69 34.09 3.14 14.42
N GLU A 70 34.02 3.85 15.55
CA GLU A 70 34.83 5.08 15.81
C GLU A 70 36.29 4.80 16.23
N ALA A 71 36.88 3.72 15.72
CA ALA A 71 38.29 3.43 15.87
C ALA A 71 38.88 2.91 14.55
N ASN A 72 38.87 3.73 13.47
CA ASN A 72 39.94 3.71 12.45
C ASN A 72 39.81 4.81 11.36
N MET A 73 40.85 5.65 11.35
CA MET A 73 41.56 6.27 10.21
C MET A 73 41.16 7.65 9.66
N ASP A 74 42.15 8.55 9.80
CA ASP A 74 42.35 9.87 9.20
C ASP A 74 43.25 9.81 7.94
N ASN A 75 42.96 10.72 6.99
CA ASN A 75 43.80 11.51 6.08
C ASN A 75 44.87 10.89 5.13
N HIS A 76 44.80 11.22 3.83
CA HIS A 76 45.57 12.35 3.25
C HIS A 76 45.30 12.65 1.76
N SER A 77 45.50 13.92 1.42
CA SER A 77 45.39 14.63 0.13
C SER A 77 46.65 14.60 -0.75
N SER A 78 46.51 14.78 -2.07
CA SER A 78 47.54 15.49 -2.89
C SER A 78 47.00 16.01 -4.23
N SER A 79 47.47 17.19 -4.62
CA SER A 79 47.13 18.05 -5.76
C SER A 79 47.87 17.75 -7.07
N SER A 80 47.31 18.14 -8.23
CA SER A 80 48.02 18.89 -9.29
C SER A 80 47.13 19.36 -10.47
N LEU A 81 47.40 20.59 -10.92
CA LEU A 81 46.92 21.36 -12.11
C LEU A 81 47.18 20.63 -13.46
N SER A 82 46.64 20.93 -14.66
CA SER A 82 45.83 22.02 -15.27
C SER A 82 45.32 21.54 -16.66
N LYS A 83 44.25 22.17 -17.20
CA LYS A 83 44.11 22.59 -18.62
C LYS A 83 42.77 23.29 -18.84
N GLU A 84 42.82 24.55 -19.26
CA GLU A 84 41.66 25.36 -19.62
C GLU A 84 41.01 24.83 -20.90
N THR A 85 39.92 24.09 -20.71
CA THR A 85 38.74 24.15 -21.57
C THR A 85 37.68 24.86 -20.73
N ILE A 86 36.77 25.64 -21.31
CA ILE A 86 35.63 26.20 -20.55
C ILE A 86 34.67 25.05 -20.25
N THR A 87 35.10 24.15 -19.38
CA THR A 87 34.27 23.22 -18.62
C THR A 87 33.69 24.01 -17.46
N PRO A 88 32.39 23.86 -17.16
CA PRO A 88 31.83 24.43 -15.94
C PRO A 88 32.71 24.00 -14.76
N THR A 89 33.02 24.95 -13.88
CA THR A 89 33.69 24.64 -12.61
C THR A 89 32.86 23.62 -11.82
N ILE A 90 33.47 22.84 -10.92
CA ILE A 90 32.75 21.88 -10.07
C ILE A 90 31.56 22.56 -9.37
N GLU A 91 31.71 23.81 -8.93
CA GLU A 91 30.63 24.61 -8.34
C GLU A 91 29.49 24.91 -9.33
N GLN A 92 29.80 25.15 -10.60
CA GLN A 92 28.79 25.34 -11.65
C GLN A 92 28.10 24.03 -12.03
N GLU A 93 28.81 22.89 -12.02
CA GLU A 93 28.21 21.57 -12.25
C GLU A 93 27.25 21.21 -11.12
N ILE A 94 27.64 21.44 -9.85
CA ILE A 94 26.76 21.27 -8.68
C ILE A 94 25.53 22.16 -8.82
N LEU A 95 25.69 23.45 -9.13
CA LEU A 95 24.56 24.37 -9.27
C LEU A 95 23.62 24.01 -10.43
N LEU A 96 24.15 23.49 -11.54
CA LEU A 96 23.34 23.01 -12.66
C LEU A 96 22.57 21.73 -12.29
N GLN A 97 23.19 20.83 -11.54
CA GLN A 97 22.55 19.62 -11.03
C GLN A 97 21.43 19.97 -10.04
N GLU A 98 21.70 20.85 -9.07
CA GLU A 98 20.70 21.33 -8.10
C GLU A 98 19.49 21.95 -8.80
N LYS A 99 19.70 22.82 -9.81
CA LYS A 99 18.61 23.39 -10.60
C LYS A 99 17.85 22.35 -11.41
N SER A 100 18.54 21.34 -11.93
CA SER A 100 17.91 20.23 -12.65
C SER A 100 17.03 19.40 -11.71
N ASP A 101 17.50 19.14 -10.50
CA ASP A 101 16.78 18.38 -9.48
C ASP A 101 15.54 19.16 -8.99
N GLU A 102 15.66 20.48 -8.77
CA GLU A 102 14.53 21.37 -8.46
C GLU A 102 13.46 21.34 -9.57
N LEU A 103 13.88 21.48 -10.84
CA LEU A 103 12.96 21.42 -11.97
C LEU A 103 12.29 20.05 -12.11
N ALA A 104 13.02 18.96 -11.83
CA ALA A 104 12.45 17.62 -11.83
C ALA A 104 11.39 17.48 -10.73
N ASP A 105 11.64 18.01 -9.54
CA ASP A 105 10.72 17.98 -8.40
C ASP A 105 9.47 18.85 -8.62
N GLU A 106 9.57 19.94 -9.37
CA GLU A 106 8.37 20.71 -9.74
C GLU A 106 7.52 19.98 -10.81
N ASN A 107 8.16 19.21 -11.68
CA ASN A 107 7.55 18.66 -12.90
C ASN A 107 7.30 17.14 -12.86
N TRP A 108 7.43 16.48 -11.71
CA TRP A 108 7.25 15.03 -11.60
C TRP A 108 5.88 14.58 -12.13
N HIS A 109 4.86 15.42 -11.95
CA HIS A 109 3.46 15.14 -12.31
C HIS A 109 3.14 15.28 -13.80
N ILE A 110 4.08 15.81 -14.62
CA ILE A 110 3.90 15.93 -16.07
C ILE A 110 3.87 14.54 -16.69
N ALA A 111 2.84 14.23 -17.49
CA ALA A 111 2.73 12.95 -18.17
C ALA A 111 3.88 12.74 -19.17
N THR A 112 4.31 11.49 -19.33
CA THR A 112 5.33 11.13 -20.32
C THR A 112 4.80 11.33 -21.75
N GLU A 113 5.60 11.97 -22.59
CA GLU A 113 5.31 12.07 -24.03
C GLU A 113 5.75 10.79 -24.78
N TYR A 114 6.63 9.98 -24.20
CA TYR A 114 7.16 8.76 -24.82
C TYR A 114 6.04 7.73 -25.08
N TYR A 115 5.08 7.62 -24.16
CA TYR A 115 3.96 6.67 -24.26
C TYR A 115 2.68 7.25 -24.87
N LYS A 116 2.70 8.49 -25.36
CA LYS A 116 1.50 9.19 -25.85
C LYS A 116 0.80 8.51 -27.03
N ASN A 117 1.55 7.81 -27.85
CA ASN A 117 1.05 7.14 -29.06
C ASN A 117 0.88 5.63 -28.89
N ILE A 118 1.01 5.11 -27.67
CA ILE A 118 0.78 3.68 -27.41
C ILE A 118 -0.72 3.39 -27.55
N ASP A 119 -1.04 2.27 -28.19
CA ASP A 119 -2.40 1.73 -28.15
C ASP A 119 -2.70 1.18 -26.76
N THR A 120 -3.20 2.04 -25.89
CA THR A 120 -3.59 1.70 -24.51
C THR A 120 -4.58 0.55 -24.43
N LYS A 121 -5.34 0.25 -25.50
CA LYS A 121 -6.27 -0.88 -25.56
C LYS A 121 -5.57 -2.22 -25.69
N ALA A 122 -4.29 -2.26 -26.06
CA ALA A 122 -3.51 -3.48 -26.17
C ALA A 122 -3.11 -4.07 -24.82
N PHE A 123 -3.22 -3.29 -23.72
CA PHE A 123 -2.83 -3.69 -22.38
C PHE A 123 -4.06 -4.04 -21.54
N ARG A 124 -3.89 -4.91 -20.52
CA ARG A 124 -4.92 -5.23 -19.53
C ARG A 124 -6.22 -5.76 -20.14
N GLN A 125 -6.12 -6.59 -21.17
CA GLN A 125 -7.26 -7.18 -21.87
C GLN A 125 -7.87 -8.37 -21.10
N TYR A 126 -8.51 -8.11 -19.96
CA TYR A 126 -9.07 -9.16 -19.08
C TYR A 126 -10.15 -10.04 -19.73
N GLU A 127 -10.86 -9.53 -20.73
CA GLU A 127 -11.84 -10.30 -21.50
C GLU A 127 -11.18 -11.44 -22.29
N LEU A 128 -9.94 -11.22 -22.75
CA LEU A 128 -9.13 -12.16 -23.51
C LEU A 128 -8.09 -12.89 -22.63
N ALA A 129 -8.03 -12.57 -21.33
CA ALA A 129 -7.08 -13.19 -20.42
C ALA A 129 -7.25 -14.71 -20.33
N CYS A 130 -6.13 -15.40 -20.14
CA CYS A 130 -6.08 -16.86 -20.03
C CYS A 130 -6.72 -17.34 -18.71
N ASP A 131 -7.00 -18.65 -18.63
CA ASP A 131 -7.65 -19.25 -17.47
C ASP A 131 -6.85 -19.10 -16.18
N ARG A 132 -5.50 -18.99 -16.27
CA ARG A 132 -4.61 -18.70 -15.13
C ARG A 132 -5.02 -17.40 -14.44
N VAL A 133 -5.08 -16.31 -15.20
CA VAL A 133 -5.41 -14.96 -14.68
C VAL A 133 -6.85 -14.92 -14.16
N LYS A 134 -7.80 -15.55 -14.87
CA LYS A 134 -9.20 -15.63 -14.43
C LYS A 134 -9.33 -16.39 -13.10
N SER A 135 -8.70 -17.55 -13.00
CA SER A 135 -8.72 -18.38 -11.77
C SER A 135 -8.05 -17.66 -10.60
N PHE A 136 -6.96 -16.93 -10.85
CA PHE A 136 -6.29 -16.10 -9.86
C PHE A 136 -7.25 -15.07 -9.25
N TYR A 137 -7.94 -14.28 -10.08
CA TYR A 137 -8.84 -13.24 -9.58
C TYR A 137 -10.12 -13.81 -8.97
N GLU A 138 -10.62 -14.94 -9.45
CA GLU A 138 -11.69 -15.67 -8.78
C GLU A 138 -11.31 -16.07 -7.35
N GLU A 139 -10.10 -16.60 -7.16
CA GLU A 139 -9.57 -16.97 -5.85
C GLU A 139 -9.36 -15.75 -4.95
N GLN A 140 -8.72 -14.69 -5.46
CA GLN A 140 -8.48 -13.45 -4.74
C GLN A 140 -9.80 -12.83 -4.28
N HIS A 141 -10.75 -12.66 -5.20
CA HIS A 141 -12.04 -12.05 -4.88
C HIS A 141 -12.82 -12.89 -3.87
N ALA A 142 -12.75 -14.22 -3.91
CA ALA A 142 -13.42 -15.08 -2.95
C ALA A 142 -12.80 -15.00 -1.54
N LYS A 143 -11.48 -14.85 -1.42
CA LYS A 143 -10.75 -15.02 -0.15
C LYS A 143 -10.37 -13.73 0.56
N GLN A 144 -10.24 -12.62 -0.16
CA GLN A 144 -9.96 -11.30 0.43
C GLN A 144 -11.20 -10.77 1.16
N THR A 145 -11.29 -11.10 2.45
CA THR A 145 -12.36 -10.67 3.36
C THR A 145 -11.84 -9.64 4.37
N VAL A 146 -12.73 -8.94 5.05
CA VAL A 146 -12.40 -8.08 6.20
C VAL A 146 -11.62 -8.87 7.25
N ALA A 147 -12.08 -10.06 7.60
CA ALA A 147 -11.45 -10.91 8.60
C ALA A 147 -10.02 -11.30 8.20
N TYR A 148 -9.83 -11.68 6.93
CA TYR A 148 -8.50 -12.00 6.40
C TYR A 148 -7.56 -10.80 6.47
N ASN A 149 -8.04 -9.63 6.03
CA ASN A 149 -7.26 -8.40 5.96
C ASN A 149 -6.84 -7.86 7.32
N ILE A 150 -7.67 -8.03 8.35
CA ILE A 150 -7.32 -7.73 9.74
C ILE A 150 -6.19 -8.66 10.19
N GLN A 151 -6.33 -9.97 9.96
CA GLN A 151 -5.32 -10.95 10.38
C GLN A 151 -3.98 -10.75 9.66
N ALA A 152 -4.00 -10.44 8.37
CA ALA A 152 -2.78 -10.18 7.59
C ALA A 152 -2.02 -8.96 8.12
N ARG A 153 -2.72 -7.88 8.46
CA ARG A 153 -2.11 -6.68 9.08
C ARG A 153 -1.56 -6.95 10.48
N ILE A 154 -2.23 -7.77 11.28
CA ILE A 154 -1.69 -8.23 12.58
C ILE A 154 -0.41 -9.05 12.37
N ASN A 155 -0.40 -9.98 11.42
CA ASN A 155 0.76 -10.80 11.09
C ASN A 155 1.94 -9.96 10.57
N PHE A 156 1.65 -8.89 9.82
CA PHE A 156 2.67 -7.94 9.39
C PHE A 156 3.30 -7.22 10.58
N LYS A 157 2.48 -6.64 11.47
CA LYS A 157 2.96 -5.86 12.62
C LYS A 157 3.74 -6.69 13.66
N THR A 158 3.52 -8.01 13.71
CA THR A 158 4.05 -8.89 14.77
C THR A 158 5.28 -9.70 14.35
N LYS A 159 5.73 -9.61 13.10
CA LYS A 159 6.83 -10.44 12.58
C LYS A 159 7.72 -9.65 11.63
N THR A 160 9.03 -9.82 11.82
CA THR A 160 10.02 -9.60 10.76
C THR A 160 10.13 -10.89 9.96
N ARG A 161 10.01 -10.80 8.63
CA ARG A 161 10.08 -11.98 7.74
C ARG A 161 11.50 -12.26 7.30
N ASP A 162 12.27 -11.21 7.07
CA ASP A 162 13.64 -11.31 6.62
C ASP A 162 14.39 -10.00 6.88
N THR A 163 15.72 -10.05 6.85
CA THR A 163 16.56 -8.87 7.08
C THR A 163 17.66 -8.86 6.03
N MET A 164 17.59 -7.91 5.09
CA MET A 164 18.47 -7.86 3.93
C MET A 164 18.58 -6.44 3.35
N THR A 165 19.49 -6.22 2.41
CA THR A 165 19.53 -4.96 1.64
C THR A 165 18.38 -4.92 0.63
N VAL A 166 18.00 -3.72 0.18
CA VAL A 166 16.99 -3.56 -0.90
C VAL A 166 17.42 -4.27 -2.18
N TRP A 167 18.71 -4.27 -2.51
CA TRP A 167 19.21 -4.98 -3.69
C TRP A 167 19.12 -6.50 -3.55
N GLN A 168 19.45 -7.05 -2.38
CA GLN A 168 19.24 -8.47 -2.09
C GLN A 168 17.75 -8.86 -2.17
N ALA A 169 16.86 -7.94 -1.80
CA ALA A 169 15.43 -8.10 -1.93
C ALA A 169 15.01 -8.21 -3.42
N LEU A 170 15.56 -7.39 -4.31
CA LEU A 170 15.37 -7.49 -5.76
C LEU A 170 15.89 -8.82 -6.33
N GLU A 171 17.10 -9.23 -5.94
CA GLU A 171 17.70 -10.50 -6.37
C GLU A 171 16.87 -11.71 -5.90
N LYS A 172 16.28 -11.64 -4.71
CA LYS A 172 15.37 -12.68 -4.19
C LYS A 172 14.04 -12.69 -4.93
N LEU A 173 13.46 -11.52 -5.20
CA LEU A 173 12.20 -11.39 -5.92
C LEU A 173 12.28 -11.93 -7.35
N ASN A 174 13.45 -11.87 -7.98
CA ASN A 174 13.69 -12.39 -9.32
C ASN A 174 13.34 -13.89 -9.51
N LYS A 175 13.11 -14.63 -8.43
CA LYS A 175 12.70 -16.05 -8.46
C LYS A 175 11.18 -16.25 -8.55
N LEU A 176 10.39 -15.18 -8.51
CA LEU A 176 8.93 -15.21 -8.58
C LEU A 176 8.44 -14.92 -10.01
N LEU A 177 7.47 -15.70 -10.47
CA LEU A 177 6.67 -15.40 -11.65
C LEU A 177 5.28 -14.91 -11.20
N ASP A 178 4.82 -13.76 -11.68
CA ASP A 178 3.52 -13.16 -11.33
C ASP A 178 2.39 -13.79 -12.16
N GLU A 179 1.46 -14.49 -11.51
CA GLU A 179 0.36 -15.20 -12.18
C GLU A 179 -0.84 -14.29 -12.52
N SER A 180 -0.89 -13.08 -11.96
CA SER A 180 -1.99 -12.13 -12.14
C SER A 180 -1.86 -11.25 -13.38
N ASP A 181 -0.63 -11.11 -13.90
CA ASP A 181 -0.31 -10.25 -15.02
C ASP A 181 -0.73 -10.90 -16.35
N PRO A 182 -1.61 -10.27 -17.15
CA PRO A 182 -1.96 -10.75 -18.49
C PRO A 182 -0.97 -10.31 -19.58
N ASP A 183 -0.10 -9.34 -19.29
CA ASP A 183 0.67 -8.60 -20.29
C ASP A 183 2.11 -9.13 -20.46
N THR A 184 2.69 -9.82 -19.47
CA THR A 184 4.09 -10.26 -19.56
C THR A 184 4.46 -11.46 -18.67
N GLU A 185 5.59 -12.11 -18.99
CA GLU A 185 6.28 -13.11 -18.16
C GLU A 185 7.72 -12.67 -17.80
N LEU A 186 7.97 -11.36 -17.82
CA LEU A 186 9.27 -10.79 -17.48
C LEU A 186 9.72 -11.20 -16.08
N SER A 187 11.04 -11.32 -15.93
CA SER A 187 11.66 -11.45 -14.63
C SER A 187 11.37 -10.19 -13.80
N GLN A 188 11.18 -10.34 -12.49
CA GLN A 188 10.79 -9.20 -11.64
C GLN A 188 11.87 -8.11 -11.58
N ILE A 189 13.15 -8.48 -11.69
CA ILE A 189 14.23 -7.49 -11.74
C ILE A 189 14.24 -6.74 -13.07
N SER A 190 13.90 -7.41 -14.18
CA SER A 190 13.75 -6.76 -15.48
C SER A 190 12.62 -5.75 -15.47
N HIS A 191 11.45 -6.11 -14.91
CA HIS A 191 10.31 -5.19 -14.75
C HIS A 191 10.70 -3.97 -13.91
N ALA A 192 11.27 -4.19 -12.72
CA ALA A 192 11.71 -3.11 -11.83
C ALA A 192 12.68 -2.13 -12.51
N LEU A 193 13.69 -2.65 -13.24
CA LEU A 193 14.65 -1.82 -13.97
C LEU A 193 14.02 -1.12 -15.17
N GLN A 194 13.10 -1.75 -15.90
CA GLN A 194 12.39 -1.10 -17.01
C GLN A 194 11.56 0.08 -16.53
N THR A 195 10.81 -0.10 -15.44
CA THR A 195 10.02 0.99 -14.86
C THR A 195 10.92 2.12 -14.35
N ALA A 196 11.99 1.79 -13.61
CA ALA A 196 12.93 2.78 -13.09
C ALA A 196 13.67 3.55 -14.21
N GLU A 197 14.15 2.86 -15.25
CA GLU A 197 14.83 3.49 -16.39
C GLU A 197 13.87 4.33 -17.24
N ALA A 198 12.61 3.93 -17.39
CA ALA A 198 11.62 4.74 -18.09
C ALA A 198 11.35 6.06 -17.36
N ILE A 199 11.30 6.02 -16.02
CA ILE A 199 11.18 7.21 -15.17
C ILE A 199 12.45 8.08 -15.28
N ARG A 200 13.64 7.45 -15.25
CA ARG A 200 14.93 8.14 -15.37
C ARG A 200 15.11 8.81 -16.74
N ARG A 201 14.73 8.14 -17.83
CA ARG A 201 14.77 8.67 -19.20
C ARG A 201 14.00 9.97 -19.33
N ASP A 202 12.88 10.08 -18.64
CA ASP A 202 12.01 11.26 -18.67
C ASP A 202 12.47 12.38 -17.72
N GLY A 203 13.66 12.25 -17.10
CA GLY A 203 14.24 13.26 -16.23
C GLY A 203 13.44 13.47 -14.94
N LYS A 204 12.73 12.44 -14.47
CA LYS A 204 11.96 12.51 -13.22
C LYS A 204 12.88 12.48 -12.00
N PRO A 205 12.44 13.00 -10.85
CA PRO A 205 13.24 13.01 -9.63
C PRO A 205 13.81 11.65 -9.25
N ARG A 206 14.96 11.67 -8.58
CA ARG A 206 15.64 10.46 -8.09
C ARG A 206 14.74 9.59 -7.20
N TRP A 207 13.96 10.21 -6.30
CA TRP A 207 13.00 9.48 -5.46
C TRP A 207 11.93 8.75 -6.29
N PHE A 208 11.54 9.29 -7.44
CA PHE A 208 10.54 8.68 -8.32
C PHE A 208 11.14 7.49 -9.09
N GLN A 209 12.39 7.61 -9.51
CA GLN A 209 13.12 6.48 -10.11
C GLN A 209 13.25 5.32 -9.12
N LEU A 210 13.54 5.63 -7.84
CA LEU A 210 13.57 4.62 -6.79
C LEU A 210 12.21 3.96 -6.57
N VAL A 211 11.11 4.73 -6.60
CA VAL A 211 9.75 4.16 -6.55
C VAL A 211 9.56 3.14 -7.67
N GLY A 212 9.98 3.46 -8.90
CA GLY A 212 9.97 2.51 -10.01
C GLY A 212 10.73 1.22 -9.71
N LEU A 213 11.90 1.32 -9.08
CA LEU A 213 12.71 0.16 -8.72
C LEU A 213 12.06 -0.72 -7.64
N ILE A 214 11.39 -0.11 -6.65
CA ILE A 214 10.97 -0.83 -5.43
C ILE A 214 9.47 -1.12 -5.31
N HIS A 215 8.63 -0.58 -6.18
CA HIS A 215 7.15 -0.67 -6.04
C HIS A 215 6.66 -2.11 -5.81
N ASP A 216 7.24 -3.05 -6.55
CA ASP A 216 6.87 -4.47 -6.53
C ASP A 216 7.62 -5.31 -5.49
N LEU A 217 8.53 -4.74 -4.68
CA LEU A 217 9.29 -5.51 -3.69
C LEU A 217 8.41 -6.16 -2.63
N GLY A 218 7.19 -5.67 -2.42
CA GLY A 218 6.25 -6.32 -1.52
C GLY A 218 5.81 -7.72 -1.94
N LYS A 219 6.05 -8.09 -3.21
CA LYS A 219 5.81 -9.45 -3.72
C LYS A 219 6.68 -10.51 -3.03
N LEU A 220 7.72 -10.09 -2.30
CA LEU A 220 8.49 -10.97 -1.42
C LEU A 220 7.63 -11.70 -0.37
N LEU A 221 6.44 -11.16 -0.02
CA LEU A 221 5.44 -11.84 0.78
C LEU A 221 5.20 -13.30 0.35
N TYR A 222 5.30 -13.58 -0.96
CA TYR A 222 5.15 -14.91 -1.52
C TYR A 222 6.07 -15.95 -0.85
N PHE A 223 7.30 -15.57 -0.51
CA PHE A 223 8.30 -16.47 0.07
C PHE A 223 8.14 -16.69 1.58
N TYR A 224 7.14 -16.09 2.22
CA TYR A 224 6.99 -16.08 3.67
C TYR A 224 5.62 -16.60 4.14
N ASP A 225 4.72 -15.68 4.52
CA ASP A 225 3.43 -16.01 5.16
C ASP A 225 2.27 -16.13 4.15
N SER A 226 2.53 -15.95 2.85
CA SER A 226 1.48 -16.00 1.81
C SER A 226 0.75 -17.34 1.81
N ARG A 227 -0.55 -17.31 1.47
CA ARG A 227 -1.38 -18.52 1.27
C ARG A 227 -1.58 -18.86 -0.20
N GLY A 228 -0.82 -18.21 -1.08
CA GLY A 228 -0.91 -18.27 -2.54
C GLY A 228 -0.72 -16.89 -3.13
N GLN A 229 -0.54 -16.78 -4.44
CA GLN A 229 -0.31 -15.45 -5.04
C GLN A 229 -1.48 -14.48 -4.85
N TRP A 230 -2.70 -14.98 -4.63
CA TRP A 230 -3.92 -14.19 -4.46
C TRP A 230 -3.88 -13.20 -3.28
N ASP A 231 -3.01 -13.41 -2.29
CA ASP A 231 -2.78 -12.49 -1.17
C ASP A 231 -1.46 -11.70 -1.26
N VAL A 232 -0.87 -11.69 -2.46
CA VAL A 232 0.40 -11.02 -2.76
C VAL A 232 0.23 -10.05 -3.93
N VAL A 233 -0.18 -10.51 -5.11
CA VAL A 233 -0.18 -9.74 -6.37
C VAL A 233 -1.59 -9.33 -6.80
N GLY A 234 -1.70 -8.66 -7.95
CA GLY A 234 -2.97 -8.32 -8.61
C GLY A 234 -3.65 -7.05 -8.11
N ASP A 235 -4.67 -6.62 -8.87
CA ASP A 235 -5.46 -5.42 -8.58
C ASP A 235 -6.04 -5.43 -7.17
N THR A 236 -5.91 -4.31 -6.47
CA THR A 236 -6.45 -4.16 -5.11
C THR A 236 -7.84 -3.52 -5.09
N PHE A 237 -8.58 -3.77 -4.02
CA PHE A 237 -9.90 -3.21 -3.80
C PHE A 237 -10.21 -3.03 -2.30
N PRO A 238 -11.09 -2.09 -1.92
CA PRO A 238 -11.55 -1.97 -0.53
C PRO A 238 -12.33 -3.20 -0.09
N VAL A 239 -11.93 -3.78 1.04
CA VAL A 239 -12.76 -4.74 1.78
C VAL A 239 -13.64 -3.98 2.77
N GLY A 240 -14.74 -4.59 3.23
CA GLY A 240 -15.59 -3.97 4.26
C GLY A 240 -16.55 -2.90 3.77
N CYS A 241 -16.65 -2.67 2.45
CA CYS A 241 -17.74 -1.95 1.80
C CYS A 241 -18.16 -2.67 0.51
N LYS A 242 -19.26 -2.22 -0.11
CA LYS A 242 -19.79 -2.86 -1.31
C LYS A 242 -18.77 -2.82 -2.45
N PHE A 243 -18.44 -4.01 -2.97
CA PHE A 243 -17.58 -4.16 -4.13
C PHE A 243 -18.15 -3.43 -5.35
N SER A 244 -17.31 -2.58 -5.95
CA SER A 244 -17.64 -1.82 -7.16
C SER A 244 -17.72 -2.74 -8.36
N LYS A 245 -18.67 -2.46 -9.27
CA LYS A 245 -18.75 -3.13 -10.58
C LYS A 245 -17.61 -2.76 -11.53
N ARG A 246 -16.77 -1.80 -11.15
CA ARG A 246 -15.56 -1.40 -11.89
C ARG A 246 -14.31 -2.16 -11.48
N ILE A 247 -14.41 -3.08 -10.52
CA ILE A 247 -13.36 -4.08 -10.30
C ILE A 247 -13.44 -5.09 -11.44
N ILE A 248 -12.30 -5.56 -11.92
CA ILE A 248 -12.22 -6.65 -12.91
C ILE A 248 -12.97 -7.89 -12.41
N PHE A 249 -13.54 -8.67 -13.33
CA PHE A 249 -14.37 -9.84 -13.02
C PHE A 249 -15.34 -9.65 -11.83
N PRO A 250 -16.20 -8.61 -11.83
CA PRO A 250 -16.97 -8.22 -10.64
C PRO A 250 -17.96 -9.30 -10.19
N ASP A 251 -18.32 -10.23 -11.07
CA ASP A 251 -19.20 -11.36 -10.75
C ASP A 251 -18.55 -12.43 -9.86
N SER A 252 -17.22 -12.55 -9.84
CA SER A 252 -16.54 -13.56 -9.02
C SER A 252 -16.63 -13.27 -7.51
N PHE A 253 -16.90 -12.03 -7.13
CA PHE A 253 -17.19 -11.65 -5.74
C PHE A 253 -18.42 -12.36 -5.14
N LYS A 254 -19.30 -12.96 -5.95
CA LYS A 254 -20.42 -13.77 -5.44
C LYS A 254 -19.96 -14.93 -4.54
N ALA A 255 -18.73 -15.40 -4.71
CA ALA A 255 -18.12 -16.43 -3.88
C ALA A 255 -17.53 -15.88 -2.55
N ASN A 256 -17.39 -14.57 -2.40
CA ASN A 256 -16.86 -13.95 -1.19
C ASN A 256 -17.94 -13.92 -0.09
N PRO A 257 -17.66 -14.41 1.13
CA PRO A 257 -18.63 -14.39 2.23
C PRO A 257 -19.05 -12.97 2.64
N ASP A 258 -18.21 -11.95 2.42
CA ASP A 258 -18.53 -10.55 2.70
C ASP A 258 -19.49 -9.94 1.67
N PHE A 259 -19.67 -10.57 0.50
CA PHE A 259 -20.53 -10.04 -0.58
C PHE A 259 -22.00 -9.91 -0.19
N LEU A 260 -22.52 -10.83 0.62
CA LEU A 260 -23.89 -10.78 1.13
C LEU A 260 -23.97 -10.31 2.59
N ASN A 261 -22.85 -9.97 3.22
CA ASN A 261 -22.83 -9.53 4.60
C ASN A 261 -23.48 -8.13 4.71
N PRO A 262 -24.56 -7.95 5.50
CA PRO A 262 -25.26 -6.68 5.58
C PRO A 262 -24.41 -5.54 6.16
N LEU A 263 -23.35 -5.84 6.91
CA LEU A 263 -22.41 -4.83 7.41
C LEU A 263 -21.47 -4.30 6.32
N TYR A 264 -21.14 -5.11 5.32
CA TYR A 264 -20.13 -4.79 4.32
C TYR A 264 -20.75 -4.49 2.95
N ASN A 265 -21.89 -5.08 2.60
CA ASN A 265 -22.56 -4.88 1.30
C ASN A 265 -23.43 -3.61 1.24
N THR A 266 -22.99 -2.53 1.89
CA THR A 266 -23.57 -1.19 1.69
C THR A 266 -22.53 -0.27 1.07
N LYS A 267 -22.97 0.88 0.54
CA LYS A 267 -22.07 1.83 -0.13
C LYS A 267 -20.85 2.19 0.73
N TYR A 268 -21.05 2.39 2.03
CA TYR A 268 -19.97 2.77 2.93
C TYR A 268 -19.47 1.59 3.78
N GLY A 269 -20.31 0.58 4.01
CA GLY A 269 -19.98 -0.55 4.86
C GLY A 269 -19.48 -0.08 6.24
N ILE A 270 -18.24 -0.42 6.59
CA ILE A 270 -17.59 -0.02 7.84
C ILE A 270 -16.97 1.40 7.81
N TYR A 271 -16.95 2.07 6.67
CA TYR A 271 -16.30 3.38 6.50
C TYR A 271 -17.28 4.54 6.67
N SER A 272 -16.73 5.73 6.91
CA SER A 272 -17.50 6.98 6.80
C SER A 272 -17.27 7.64 5.44
N LYS A 273 -18.22 8.47 5.02
CA LYS A 273 -18.08 9.31 3.83
C LYS A 273 -16.83 10.20 3.96
N HIS A 274 -16.00 10.25 2.92
CA HIS A 274 -14.76 11.03 2.87
C HIS A 274 -13.82 10.78 4.07
N CYS A 275 -13.67 9.53 4.49
CA CYS A 275 -12.76 9.18 5.59
C CYS A 275 -11.28 9.35 5.24
N GLY A 276 -10.94 9.43 3.96
CA GLY A 276 -9.56 9.33 3.47
C GLY A 276 -9.21 7.86 3.16
N LEU A 277 -8.50 7.63 2.05
CA LEU A 277 -8.06 6.28 1.66
C LEU A 277 -6.99 5.72 2.61
N ASP A 278 -6.35 6.57 3.41
CA ASP A 278 -5.45 6.16 4.48
C ASP A 278 -6.16 5.28 5.53
N LYS A 279 -7.46 5.49 5.73
CA LYS A 279 -8.34 4.77 6.65
C LYS A 279 -9.14 3.65 5.98
N VAL A 280 -8.98 3.45 4.68
CA VAL A 280 -9.65 2.38 3.92
C VAL A 280 -8.77 1.15 3.91
N MET A 281 -9.33 0.02 4.31
CA MET A 281 -8.64 -1.26 4.26
C MET A 281 -8.74 -1.82 2.83
N LEU A 282 -7.67 -1.65 2.06
CA LEU A 282 -7.50 -2.34 0.78
C LEU A 282 -7.15 -3.81 1.03
N SER A 283 -7.56 -4.66 0.09
CA SER A 283 -7.18 -6.06 0.00
C SER A 283 -5.66 -6.20 0.17
N TRP A 284 -5.25 -7.14 1.02
CA TRP A 284 -3.86 -7.33 1.41
C TRP A 284 -3.01 -7.82 0.24
N GLY A 285 -1.82 -7.27 0.07
CA GLY A 285 -0.90 -7.60 -0.99
C GLY A 285 0.40 -6.78 -0.92
N HIS A 286 1.17 -6.82 -1.99
CA HIS A 286 2.47 -6.19 -2.15
C HIS A 286 2.44 -4.67 -1.93
N ASP A 287 1.41 -3.96 -2.39
CA ASP A 287 1.24 -2.52 -2.18
C ASP A 287 1.32 -2.12 -0.69
N GLU A 288 0.42 -2.67 0.13
CA GLU A 288 0.30 -2.30 1.55
C GLU A 288 1.54 -2.73 2.34
N TYR A 289 2.08 -3.90 2.00
CA TYR A 289 3.30 -4.41 2.62
C TYR A 289 4.51 -3.53 2.31
N MET A 290 4.74 -3.23 1.04
CA MET A 290 5.88 -2.41 0.63
C MET A 290 5.73 -0.97 1.09
N PHE A 291 4.51 -0.42 1.09
CA PHE A 291 4.23 0.89 1.67
C PHE A 291 4.68 0.99 3.12
N HIS A 292 4.36 -0.01 3.96
CA HIS A 292 4.75 0.03 5.36
C HIS A 292 6.27 -0.09 5.56
N ILE A 293 6.96 -0.88 4.74
CA ILE A 293 8.43 -0.98 4.76
C ILE A 293 9.06 0.35 4.31
N ALA A 294 8.66 0.86 3.14
CA ALA A 294 9.15 2.11 2.60
C ALA A 294 8.91 3.27 3.58
N LYS A 295 7.70 3.39 4.13
CA LYS A 295 7.36 4.44 5.12
C LYS A 295 8.25 4.37 6.36
N LYS A 296 8.69 3.19 6.77
CA LYS A 296 9.51 3.00 7.97
C LYS A 296 11.00 3.23 7.72
N TYR A 297 11.51 2.79 6.57
CA TYR A 297 12.94 2.67 6.32
C TYR A 297 13.49 3.62 5.25
N SER A 298 12.64 4.31 4.49
CA SER A 298 13.08 5.22 3.43
C SER A 298 12.77 6.69 3.71
N LYS A 299 13.39 7.57 2.93
CA LYS A 299 13.14 9.02 2.91
C LYS A 299 12.20 9.45 1.78
N LEU A 300 11.36 8.53 1.27
CA LEU A 300 10.47 8.85 0.16
C LEU A 300 9.43 9.93 0.56
N PRO A 301 9.10 10.86 -0.36
CA PRO A 301 8.03 11.81 -0.13
C PRO A 301 6.65 11.12 -0.13
N LYS A 302 5.63 11.82 0.35
CA LYS A 302 4.25 11.31 0.44
C LYS A 302 3.72 10.83 -0.92
N GLU A 303 4.09 11.49 -2.01
CA GLU A 303 3.75 11.12 -3.39
C GLU A 303 4.33 9.76 -3.75
N GLY A 304 5.62 9.52 -3.47
CA GLY A 304 6.26 8.23 -3.72
C GLY A 304 5.68 7.10 -2.87
N LEU A 305 5.37 7.38 -1.60
CA LEU A 305 4.69 6.41 -0.74
C LEU A 305 3.27 6.09 -1.25
N ALA A 306 2.54 7.08 -1.76
CA ALA A 306 1.21 6.88 -2.33
C ALA A 306 1.26 6.08 -3.64
N MET A 307 2.26 6.33 -4.50
CA MET A 307 2.50 5.51 -5.69
C MET A 307 2.66 4.04 -5.30
N ILE A 308 3.53 3.72 -4.34
CA ILE A 308 3.72 2.33 -3.87
C ILE A 308 2.43 1.75 -3.28
N ARG A 309 1.72 2.50 -2.43
CA ARG A 309 0.54 1.98 -1.71
C ARG A 309 -0.69 1.73 -2.59
N TYR A 310 -0.79 2.42 -3.72
CA TYR A 310 -2.04 2.46 -4.49
C TYR A 310 -1.86 2.15 -5.98
N HIS A 311 -0.68 1.74 -6.44
CA HIS A 311 -0.44 1.44 -7.86
C HIS A 311 -1.25 0.24 -8.38
N SER A 312 -1.63 -0.69 -7.51
CA SER A 312 -2.54 -1.78 -7.89
C SER A 312 -4.02 -1.41 -7.72
N PHE A 313 -4.35 -0.22 -7.21
CA PHE A 313 -5.74 0.17 -6.93
C PHE A 313 -6.46 0.70 -8.19
N TYR A 314 -6.43 -0.08 -9.28
CA TYR A 314 -7.01 0.27 -10.59
C TYR A 314 -8.46 0.73 -10.55
N PRO A 315 -9.36 0.11 -9.75
CA PRO A 315 -10.72 0.61 -9.59
C PRO A 315 -10.77 2.09 -9.18
N TRP A 316 -9.78 2.60 -8.46
CA TRP A 316 -9.69 4.00 -8.07
C TRP A 316 -8.94 4.85 -9.10
N HIS A 317 -7.67 4.55 -9.38
CA HIS A 317 -6.84 5.48 -10.17
C HIS A 317 -7.16 5.47 -11.66
N GLN A 318 -7.66 4.36 -12.20
CA GLN A 318 -8.08 4.29 -13.60
C GLN A 318 -9.58 4.53 -13.72
N GLU A 319 -10.36 3.78 -12.95
CA GLU A 319 -11.81 3.70 -13.12
C GLU A 319 -12.58 4.74 -12.28
N MET A 320 -11.92 5.55 -11.45
CA MET A 320 -12.53 6.59 -10.60
C MET A 320 -13.66 6.06 -9.69
N ALA A 321 -13.60 4.78 -9.29
CA ALA A 321 -14.46 4.23 -8.25
C ALA A 321 -14.01 4.70 -6.86
N TYR A 322 -14.85 4.47 -5.85
CA TYR A 322 -14.56 4.77 -4.44
C TYR A 322 -14.24 6.24 -4.10
N THR A 323 -14.46 7.18 -5.02
CA THR A 323 -14.27 8.64 -4.80
C THR A 323 -15.10 9.22 -3.65
N TYR A 324 -16.14 8.52 -3.20
CA TYR A 324 -16.94 8.88 -2.02
C TYR A 324 -16.26 8.55 -0.68
N LEU A 325 -15.14 7.83 -0.69
CA LEU A 325 -14.28 7.56 0.48
C LEU A 325 -13.09 8.53 0.53
N MET A 326 -12.71 9.13 -0.60
CA MET A 326 -11.58 10.05 -0.71
C MET A 326 -11.76 11.33 0.10
N ASP A 327 -10.67 11.84 0.68
CA ASP A 327 -10.55 13.21 1.18
C ASP A 327 -9.80 14.12 0.18
N ASP A 328 -9.38 15.31 0.62
CA ASP A 328 -8.62 16.25 -0.24
C ASP A 328 -7.17 15.81 -0.47
N HIS A 329 -6.57 15.10 0.47
CA HIS A 329 -5.22 14.55 0.31
C HIS A 329 -5.19 13.49 -0.79
N ASP A 330 -6.20 12.62 -0.83
CA ASP A 330 -6.31 11.57 -1.85
C ASP A 330 -6.42 12.14 -3.28
N LYS A 331 -7.01 13.34 -3.45
CA LYS A 331 -7.10 13.99 -4.77
C LYS A 331 -5.73 14.37 -5.31
N GLU A 332 -4.82 14.78 -4.43
CA GLU A 332 -3.44 15.08 -4.80
C GLU A 332 -2.65 13.78 -5.03
N MET A 333 -2.82 12.78 -4.17
CA MET A 333 -2.16 11.48 -4.33
C MET A 333 -2.63 10.74 -5.60
N LEU A 334 -3.86 10.95 -6.05
CA LEU A 334 -4.35 10.42 -7.33
C LEU A 334 -3.51 10.90 -8.52
N LYS A 335 -2.97 12.13 -8.48
CA LYS A 335 -2.08 12.65 -9.53
C LYS A 335 -0.76 11.89 -9.53
N ALA A 336 -0.19 11.62 -8.35
CA ALA A 336 1.01 10.80 -8.15
C ALA A 336 0.85 9.40 -8.73
N VAL A 337 -0.21 8.71 -8.32
CA VAL A 337 -0.47 7.32 -8.74
C VAL A 337 -0.73 7.24 -10.24
N LYS A 338 -1.48 8.19 -10.82
CA LYS A 338 -1.68 8.24 -12.28
C LYS A 338 -0.39 8.50 -13.07
N ALA A 339 0.48 9.37 -12.56
CA ALA A 339 1.77 9.63 -13.20
C ALA A 339 2.66 8.38 -13.19
N PHE A 340 2.70 7.66 -12.06
CA PHE A 340 3.47 6.42 -11.94
C PHE A 340 2.94 5.28 -12.82
N ASN A 341 1.62 5.08 -12.85
CA ASN A 341 0.98 3.96 -13.56
C ASN A 341 1.32 3.89 -15.06
N GLN A 342 1.63 5.02 -15.70
CA GLN A 342 2.07 5.02 -17.09
C GLN A 342 3.41 4.29 -17.28
N TYR A 343 4.32 4.43 -16.31
CA TYR A 343 5.62 3.77 -16.34
C TYR A 343 5.48 2.30 -16.00
N ASP A 344 4.83 1.95 -14.88
CA ASP A 344 4.59 0.56 -14.48
C ASP A 344 3.93 -0.26 -15.60
N LEU A 345 2.89 0.27 -16.23
CA LEU A 345 2.17 -0.47 -17.27
C LEU A 345 2.91 -0.52 -18.61
N TYR A 346 3.36 0.63 -19.12
CA TYR A 346 3.83 0.72 -20.51
C TYR A 346 5.33 0.48 -20.67
N SER A 347 6.14 0.53 -19.62
CA SER A 347 7.57 0.19 -19.74
C SER A 347 7.81 -1.30 -20.01
N LYS A 348 6.79 -2.16 -19.85
CA LYS A 348 6.87 -3.60 -20.12
C LYS A 348 7.21 -3.94 -21.58
N ILE A 349 6.99 -3.00 -22.51
CA ILE A 349 7.36 -3.15 -23.92
C ILE A 349 8.71 -2.50 -24.27
N ASP A 350 9.35 -1.83 -23.31
CA ASP A 350 10.65 -1.21 -23.52
C ASP A 350 11.72 -2.30 -23.67
N ARG A 351 12.92 -1.90 -24.09
CA ARG A 351 14.07 -2.82 -24.17
C ARG A 351 14.37 -3.46 -22.81
N GLU A 352 14.95 -4.65 -22.83
CA GLU A 352 15.61 -5.21 -21.65
C GLU A 352 16.91 -4.44 -21.37
N TYR A 353 17.26 -4.35 -20.09
CA TYR A 353 18.46 -3.67 -19.63
C TYR A 353 19.45 -4.67 -19.01
N ASP A 354 20.74 -4.39 -19.15
CA ASP A 354 21.77 -5.14 -18.46
C ASP A 354 21.78 -4.77 -16.97
N VAL A 355 21.53 -5.76 -16.12
CA VAL A 355 21.45 -5.59 -14.66
C VAL A 355 22.80 -5.13 -14.10
N GLU A 356 23.91 -5.69 -14.56
CA GLU A 356 25.24 -5.39 -14.01
C GLU A 356 25.72 -3.99 -14.45
N GLU A 357 25.31 -3.53 -15.64
CA GLU A 357 25.56 -2.14 -16.08
C GLU A 357 24.84 -1.12 -15.18
N LEU A 358 23.59 -1.39 -14.83
CA LEU A 358 22.74 -0.45 -14.08
C LEU A 358 22.89 -0.55 -12.56
N LYS A 359 23.35 -1.70 -12.05
CA LYS A 359 23.48 -1.98 -10.62
C LYS A 359 24.24 -0.91 -9.84
N PRO A 360 25.39 -0.35 -10.30
CA PRO A 360 26.09 0.70 -9.57
C PRO A 360 25.23 1.95 -9.33
N TYR A 361 24.48 2.38 -10.35
CA TYR A 361 23.59 3.55 -10.25
C TYR A 361 22.48 3.32 -9.23
N TYR A 362 21.81 2.17 -9.29
CA TYR A 362 20.69 1.88 -8.41
C TYR A 362 21.11 1.55 -6.98
N LEU A 363 22.32 1.02 -6.76
CA LEU A 363 22.88 0.87 -5.42
C LEU A 363 23.11 2.23 -4.75
N GLU A 364 23.67 3.19 -5.48
CA GLU A 364 23.83 4.58 -5.00
C GLU A 364 22.47 5.21 -4.69
N LEU A 365 21.50 5.04 -5.59
CA LEU A 365 20.15 5.55 -5.39
C LEU A 365 19.45 4.92 -4.17
N ILE A 366 19.63 3.62 -3.94
CA ILE A 366 19.13 2.94 -2.74
C ILE A 366 19.77 3.55 -1.50
N ASP A 367 21.11 3.69 -1.47
CA ASP A 367 21.85 4.22 -0.32
C ASP A 367 21.44 5.67 0.02
N GLU A 368 21.03 6.47 -0.97
CA GLU A 368 20.53 7.83 -0.77
C GLU A 368 19.23 7.88 0.05
N PHE A 369 18.29 6.98 -0.27
CA PHE A 369 16.93 7.01 0.28
C PHE A 369 16.69 6.01 1.41
N PHE A 370 17.51 4.97 1.55
CA PHE A 370 17.48 4.00 2.65
C PHE A 370 18.73 4.18 3.52
N PRO A 371 18.66 4.96 4.63
CA PRO A 371 19.84 5.26 5.44
C PRO A 371 20.48 4.03 6.09
N ASP A 372 19.65 3.05 6.42
CA ASP A 372 20.09 1.74 6.90
C ASP A 372 20.27 0.82 5.69
N LYS A 373 21.51 0.35 5.45
CA LYS A 373 21.82 -0.52 4.31
C LYS A 373 21.07 -1.86 4.36
N VAL A 374 20.77 -2.33 5.57
CA VAL A 374 20.07 -3.58 5.84
C VAL A 374 18.81 -3.25 6.62
N ILE A 375 17.65 -3.65 6.09
CA ILE A 375 16.34 -3.33 6.65
C ILE A 375 15.55 -4.61 6.94
N ASP A 376 14.56 -4.49 7.84
CA ASP A 376 13.65 -5.59 8.13
C ASP A 376 12.46 -5.54 7.17
N PHE A 377 12.31 -6.61 6.39
CA PHE A 377 11.15 -6.85 5.52
C PHE A 377 10.03 -7.57 6.28
#